data_AF-A0A2R6XZJ7-F1
#
_entry.id   AF-A0A2R6XZJ7-F1
#
_cell.length_a   1.000
_cell.length_b   1.000
_cell.length_c   1.000
_cell.angle_alpha   90.00
_cell.angle_beta   90.00
_cell.angle_gamma   90.00
#
_symmetry.space_group_name_H-M   'P 1'
#
loop_
_entity.id
_entity.type
_entity.pdbx_description
1 polymer ?
#
loop_
_entity_poly.entity_id
_entity_poly.type
_entity_poly.pdbx_seq_one_letter_code
_entity_poly.pdbx_strand_id
1 'polypeptide(L)'
;MHDILVEKILHAEDGQRYPICIGGKRNCPPEDVGGPWGYQDFLEAIRDPSHPEHENMLKWIGGSFDPEAFDLAETNEALKEALKTR
;
A
#
# COMPACT_ATOMS: atom_id res chain seq x y z
N MET A 1 -1.70 -1.49 12.32
CA MET A 1 -0.51 -1.60 13.18
C MET A 1 0.64 -2.04 12.29
N HIS A 2 1.79 -1.39 12.38
CA HIS A 2 2.97 -1.74 11.59
C HIS A 2 4.10 -2.09 12.55
N ASP A 3 4.73 -3.23 12.32
CA ASP A 3 5.92 -3.63 13.06
C ASP A 3 7.15 -3.10 12.34
N ILE A 4 8.01 -2.39 13.06
CA ILE A 4 9.26 -1.86 12.52
C ILE A 4 10.41 -2.65 13.13
N LEU A 5 11.05 -3.48 12.31
CA LEU A 5 12.19 -4.30 12.69
C LEU A 5 13.45 -3.79 12.00
N VAL A 6 14.49 -3.51 12.77
CA VAL A 6 15.83 -3.25 12.23
C VAL A 6 16.49 -4.57 11.90
N GLU A 7 16.50 -4.95 10.63
CA GLU A 7 17.10 -6.22 10.19
C GLU A 7 18.63 -6.17 10.09
N LYS A 8 19.18 -5.02 9.65
CA LYS A 8 20.62 -4.80 9.45
C LYS A 8 20.98 -3.32 9.63
N ILE A 9 22.22 -3.06 10.07
CA ILE A 9 22.84 -1.72 10.11
C ILE A 9 24.06 -1.76 9.21
N LEU A 10 24.10 -0.88 8.22
CA LEU A 10 25.15 -0.80 7.20
C LEU A 10 25.70 0.63 7.10
N HIS A 11 26.87 0.79 6.50
CA HIS A 11 27.37 2.11 6.13
C HIS A 11 26.54 2.69 4.99
N ALA A 12 26.33 4.00 5.00
CA ALA A 12 25.67 4.69 3.89
C ALA A 12 26.53 4.59 2.63
N GLU A 13 25.88 4.44 1.49
CA GLU A 13 26.55 4.40 0.18
C GLU A 13 26.81 5.82 -0.33
N ASP A 14 28.02 6.06 -0.84
CA ASP A 14 28.41 7.36 -1.36
C ASP A 14 27.55 7.76 -2.57
N GLY A 15 27.02 8.97 -2.55
CA GLY A 15 26.17 9.51 -3.61
C GLY A 15 24.72 9.02 -3.60
N GLN A 16 24.37 8.07 -2.74
CA GLN A 16 23.02 7.56 -2.63
C GLN A 16 22.12 8.50 -1.81
N ARG A 17 20.94 8.83 -2.34
CA ARG A 17 19.90 9.56 -1.60
C ARG A 17 18.94 8.57 -0.95
N TYR A 18 18.61 8.81 0.32
CA TYR A 18 17.73 7.98 1.15
C TYR A 18 16.49 8.77 1.61
N PRO A 19 15.40 8.08 2.02
CA PRO A 19 15.14 6.63 1.96
C PRO A 19 14.99 6.06 0.54
N ILE A 20 15.14 4.75 0.43
CA ILE A 20 14.87 3.95 -0.78
C ILE A 20 14.12 2.71 -0.34
N CYS A 21 13.02 2.41 -1.03
CA CYS A 21 12.36 1.13 -0.93
C CYS A 21 13.18 0.10 -1.73
N ILE A 22 13.62 -0.97 -1.07
CA ILE A 22 14.36 -2.07 -1.70
C ILE A 22 13.46 -3.26 -2.07
N GLY A 23 12.20 -3.23 -1.64
CA GLY A 23 11.23 -4.28 -1.90
C GLY A 23 9.93 -4.09 -1.11
N GLY A 24 8.89 -4.74 -1.57
CA GLY A 24 7.55 -4.73 -0.98
C GLY A 24 6.66 -5.75 -1.68
N LYS A 25 5.46 -5.93 -1.15
CA LYS A 25 4.46 -6.82 -1.73
C LYS A 25 3.07 -6.38 -1.31
N ARG A 26 2.11 -6.64 -2.19
CA ARG A 26 0.68 -6.36 -2.00
C ARG A 26 0.40 -4.87 -1.89
N ASN A 27 -0.85 -4.52 -2.16
CA ASN A 27 -1.30 -3.15 -2.07
C ASN A 27 -1.57 -2.77 -0.60
N CYS A 28 -1.38 -1.49 -0.29
CA CYS A 28 -1.73 -0.96 1.02
C CYS A 28 -3.26 -1.02 1.18
N PRO A 29 -3.78 -1.43 2.35
CA PRO A 29 -5.20 -1.27 2.64
C PRO A 29 -5.65 0.17 2.37
N PRO A 30 -6.83 0.37 1.77
CA PRO A 30 -7.35 1.72 1.56
C PRO A 30 -7.46 2.50 2.87
N GLU A 31 -7.24 3.80 2.78
CA GLU A 31 -7.48 4.70 3.91
C GLU A 31 -8.95 4.58 4.37
N ASP A 32 -9.16 4.69 5.67
CA ASP A 32 -10.49 4.64 6.30
C ASP A 32 -11.30 3.33 6.08
N VAL A 33 -10.67 2.25 5.61
CA VAL A 33 -11.36 0.95 5.38
C VAL A 33 -11.85 0.24 6.66
N GLY A 34 -11.58 0.79 7.85
CA GLY A 34 -12.00 0.19 9.12
C GLY A 34 -11.02 -0.81 9.74
N GLY A 35 -9.72 -0.67 9.43
CA GLY A 35 -8.65 -1.50 10.00
C GLY A 35 -8.59 -2.91 9.38
N PRO A 36 -7.90 -3.87 10.04
CA PRO A 36 -7.66 -5.20 9.46
C PRO A 36 -8.93 -5.98 9.11
N TRP A 37 -9.94 -5.92 9.98
CA TRP A 37 -11.23 -6.60 9.76
C TRP A 37 -12.02 -5.94 8.64
N GLY A 38 -12.11 -4.60 8.64
CA GLY A 38 -12.77 -3.88 7.56
C GLY A 38 -12.09 -4.09 6.20
N TYR A 39 -10.76 -4.21 6.17
CA TYR A 39 -10.05 -4.59 4.95
C TYR A 39 -10.40 -6.00 4.47
N GLN A 40 -10.54 -6.96 5.39
CA GLN A 40 -10.98 -8.31 5.01
C GLN A 40 -12.40 -8.31 4.43
N ASP A 41 -13.35 -7.64 5.11
CA ASP A 41 -14.73 -7.52 4.63
C ASP A 41 -14.79 -6.84 3.26
N PHE A 42 -13.98 -5.79 3.06
CA PHE A 42 -13.82 -5.12 1.78
C PHE A 42 -13.33 -6.08 0.68
N LEU A 43 -12.27 -6.85 0.94
CA LEU A 43 -11.74 -7.83 -0.02
C LEU A 43 -12.75 -8.92 -0.38
N GLU A 44 -13.53 -9.38 0.59
CA GLU A 44 -14.61 -10.35 0.37
C GLU A 44 -15.69 -9.75 -0.53
N ALA A 45 -16.13 -8.52 -0.25
CA ALA A 45 -17.15 -7.83 -1.03
C ALA A 45 -16.72 -7.56 -2.49
N ILE A 46 -15.51 -7.04 -2.72
CA ILE A 46 -15.07 -6.70 -4.09
C ILE A 46 -14.73 -7.92 -4.96
N ARG A 47 -14.50 -9.10 -4.35
CA ARG A 47 -14.17 -10.32 -5.09
C ARG A 47 -15.41 -11.09 -5.56
N ASP A 48 -16.53 -10.91 -4.89
CA ASP A 48 -17.79 -11.61 -5.19
C ASP A 48 -18.84 -10.65 -5.78
N PRO A 49 -19.11 -10.71 -7.10
CA PRO A 49 -20.14 -9.90 -7.74
C PRO A 49 -21.57 -10.10 -7.22
N SER A 50 -21.82 -11.20 -6.48
CA SER A 50 -23.11 -11.48 -5.85
C SER A 50 -23.22 -10.94 -4.42
N HIS A 51 -22.12 -10.43 -3.87
CA HIS A 51 -22.11 -9.86 -2.53
C HIS A 51 -22.99 -8.59 -2.47
N PRO A 52 -23.86 -8.43 -1.46
CA PRO A 52 -24.77 -7.29 -1.37
C PRO A 52 -24.07 -5.93 -1.44
N GLU A 53 -22.84 -5.84 -0.90
CA GLU A 53 -22.03 -4.62 -0.87
C GLU A 53 -21.03 -4.49 -2.04
N HIS A 54 -21.00 -5.41 -3.01
CA HIS A 54 -20.01 -5.42 -4.09
C HIS A 54 -19.91 -4.07 -4.82
N GLU A 55 -21.02 -3.61 -5.37
CA GLU A 55 -21.11 -2.36 -6.12
C GLU A 55 -20.82 -1.13 -5.24
N ASN A 56 -21.27 -1.15 -3.98
CA ASN A 56 -21.01 -0.06 -3.05
C ASN A 56 -19.52 0.08 -2.73
N MET A 57 -18.84 -1.04 -2.49
CA MET A 57 -17.41 -1.08 -2.16
C MET A 57 -16.54 -0.72 -3.36
N LEU A 58 -16.86 -1.21 -4.56
CA LEU A 58 -16.17 -0.81 -5.79
C LEU A 58 -16.34 0.68 -6.06
N LYS A 59 -17.55 1.23 -5.89
CA LYS A 59 -17.77 2.66 -6.04
C LYS A 59 -17.00 3.48 -5.00
N TRP A 60 -16.97 3.03 -3.75
CA TRP A 60 -16.26 3.71 -2.67
C TRP A 60 -14.75 3.79 -2.93
N ILE A 61 -14.14 2.70 -3.42
CA ILE A 61 -12.70 2.67 -3.73
C ILE A 61 -12.34 3.36 -5.05
N GLY A 62 -13.32 3.87 -5.80
CA GLY A 62 -13.08 4.56 -7.08
C GLY A 62 -13.05 3.66 -8.31
N GLY A 63 -13.56 2.42 -8.20
CA GLY A 63 -13.92 1.57 -9.33
C GLY A 63 -13.26 0.19 -9.33
N SER A 64 -11.96 0.13 -9.07
CA SER A 64 -11.22 -1.14 -9.07
C SER A 64 -10.11 -1.11 -8.04
N PHE A 65 -9.83 -2.27 -7.43
CA PHE A 65 -8.75 -2.43 -6.48
C PHE A 65 -8.08 -3.78 -6.70
N ASP A 66 -6.76 -3.77 -6.94
CA ASP A 66 -5.94 -4.97 -6.97
C ASP A 66 -5.20 -5.11 -5.63
N PRO A 67 -5.51 -6.12 -4.81
CA PRO A 67 -4.84 -6.35 -3.53
C PRO A 67 -3.38 -6.77 -3.65
N GLU A 68 -2.96 -7.26 -4.81
CA GLU A 68 -1.61 -7.78 -5.03
C GLU A 68 -0.69 -6.77 -5.72
N ALA A 69 -1.24 -5.64 -6.19
CA ALA A 69 -0.48 -4.59 -6.84
C ALA A 69 0.59 -3.98 -5.92
N PHE A 70 1.83 -3.96 -6.41
CA PHE A 70 2.94 -3.22 -5.81
C PHE A 70 3.99 -2.92 -6.90
N ASP A 71 4.37 -1.65 -7.05
CA ASP A 71 5.42 -1.22 -7.98
C ASP A 71 6.56 -0.53 -7.21
N LEU A 72 7.76 -1.09 -7.35
CA LEU A 72 8.95 -0.62 -6.64
C LEU A 72 9.46 0.73 -7.18
N ALA A 73 9.31 0.97 -8.49
CA ALA A 73 9.76 2.20 -9.12
C ALA A 73 8.83 3.35 -8.73
N GLU A 74 7.52 3.16 -8.85
CA GLU A 74 6.50 4.12 -8.44
C GLU A 74 6.64 4.49 -6.96
N THR A 75 6.82 3.49 -6.09
CA THR A 75 7.05 3.71 -4.66
C THR A 75 8.26 4.62 -4.41
N ASN A 76 9.36 4.38 -5.12
CA ASN A 76 10.58 5.18 -4.96
C ASN A 76 10.43 6.60 -5.54
N GLU A 77 9.66 6.79 -6.60
CA GLU A 77 9.33 8.14 -7.08
C GLU A 77 8.46 8.89 -6.05
N ALA A 78 7.44 8.24 -5.49
CA ALA A 78 6.62 8.84 -4.43
C ALA A 78 7.46 9.24 -3.20
N LEU A 79 8.42 8.39 -2.79
CA LEU A 79 9.36 8.71 -1.71
C LEU A 79 10.20 9.96 -2.03
N LYS A 80 10.70 10.10 -3.26
CA LYS A 80 11.45 11.29 -3.67
C LYS A 80 10.61 12.55 -3.59
N GLU A 81 9.36 12.50 -4.07
CA GLU A 81 8.46 13.66 -4.05
C GLU A 81 8.11 14.08 -2.61
N ALA A 82 7.77 13.14 -1.73
CA ALA A 82 7.42 13.44 -0.34
C ALA A 82 8.55 14.11 0.47
N LEU A 83 9.80 13.90 0.05
CA LEU A 83 10.99 14.49 0.68
C LEU A 83 11.38 15.86 0.11
N LYS A 84 10.92 16.20 -1.10
CA LYS A 84 11.17 17.54 -1.69
C LYS A 84 10.38 18.64 -0.98
N THR A 85 9.28 18.29 -0.32
CA THR A 85 8.39 19.22 0.38
C THR A 85 8.76 19.44 1.86
N ARG A 86 9.99 19.15 2.25
CA ARG A 86 10.53 19.35 3.60
C ARG A 86 11.69 20.34 3.62
#